data_AF-A0A7J6GCX7-F1
#
_entry.id   AF-A0A7J6GCX7-F1
#
_cell.length_a   1.000
_cell.length_b   1.000
_cell.length_c   1.000
_cell.angle_alpha   90.00
_cell.angle_beta   90.00
_cell.angle_gamma   90.00
#
_symmetry.space_group_name_H-M   'P 1'
#
loop_
_entity.id
_entity.type
_entity.pdbx_description
1 polymer ?
#
loop_
_entity_poly.entity_id
_entity_poly.type
_entity_poly.pdbx_seq_one_letter_code
_entity_poly.pdbx_strand_id
1 'polypeptide(L)'
;MPPFHSMALPGAVLCFALAAVCQRGSSDELDNLLMRATELDSTPVRVRIRLKREAHLTLTHIMNDQQALHLLNELELILESDPLIDEVGFIHPSQFDMLNEEACHLLPSSDDTLSSKVSDIDDASKHIGAASFWNKDHKLGISTEVLFPLYQTTKHAFMAAIKQYKALVDNSCIEDSSSYSASSHDNVENEVMKLSRALLLLSCDFGTAWHSRKLAVSKKHRLSMLMYELQLSALVLSYAPKCEHAWSHRRWVIKSIAGRCSTLQNILEKESELVEKIAERSKMNYRAWNHRNWLVSYMSGEQVLHELKKTRSWAGLHVADNSCFHYRRRLMLRILEDSKIGPVQNYVDINQLWEEELEWNEMLIKLYVGREK
;
A
#
# COMPACT_ATOMS: atom_id res chain seq x y z
N MET A 1 -4.11 -2.90 22.23
CA MET A 1 -4.88 -2.62 20.99
C MET A 1 -4.62 -3.74 19.99
N PRO A 2 -5.64 -4.43 19.47
CA PRO A 2 -5.46 -5.14 18.22
C PRO A 2 -5.47 -4.11 17.07
N PRO A 3 -4.63 -4.26 16.03
CA PRO A 3 -4.55 -3.30 14.92
C PRO A 3 -5.86 -3.28 14.11
N PHE A 4 -6.15 -2.18 13.41
CA PHE A 4 -7.29 -2.06 12.47
C PHE A 4 -7.32 -3.21 11.43
N HIS A 5 -6.13 -3.71 11.05
CA HIS A 5 -5.94 -4.96 10.30
C HIS A 5 -6.49 -6.26 10.92
N SER A 6 -6.74 -6.32 12.23
CA SER A 6 -7.28 -7.52 12.90
C SER A 6 -8.77 -7.73 12.64
N MET A 7 -9.48 -6.65 12.29
CA MET A 7 -10.90 -6.66 11.98
C MET A 7 -11.19 -6.63 10.47
N ALA A 8 -10.26 -6.09 9.67
CA ALA A 8 -10.32 -6.12 8.21
C ALA A 8 -10.05 -7.55 7.69
N LEU A 9 -10.81 -7.99 6.68
CA LEU A 9 -10.51 -9.24 5.98
C LEU A 9 -9.06 -9.19 5.46
N PRO A 10 -8.28 -10.30 5.54
CA PRO A 10 -6.90 -10.29 5.05
C PRO A 10 -6.89 -9.78 3.62
N GLY A 11 -6.23 -8.64 3.36
CA GLY A 11 -6.27 -7.95 2.07
C GLY A 11 -5.91 -8.84 0.87
N ALA A 12 -5.12 -9.90 1.11
CA ALA A 12 -4.85 -10.94 0.13
C ALA A 12 -6.11 -11.67 -0.35
N VAL A 13 -7.03 -12.07 0.54
CA VAL A 13 -8.24 -12.84 0.18
C VAL A 13 -9.19 -11.99 -0.68
N LEU A 14 -9.31 -10.70 -0.38
CA LEU A 14 -10.19 -9.80 -1.12
C LEU A 14 -9.55 -9.29 -2.43
N CYS A 15 -8.24 -9.01 -2.45
CA CYS A 15 -7.52 -8.74 -3.69
C CYS A 15 -7.50 -9.96 -4.62
N PHE A 16 -7.35 -11.18 -4.10
CA PHE A 16 -7.45 -12.40 -4.92
C PHE A 16 -8.89 -12.65 -5.40
N ALA A 17 -9.91 -12.42 -4.56
CA ALA A 17 -11.31 -12.54 -4.96
C ALA A 17 -11.68 -11.49 -6.04
N LEU A 18 -11.27 -10.24 -5.86
CA LEU A 18 -11.44 -9.19 -6.85
C LEU A 18 -10.61 -9.42 -8.12
N ALA A 19 -9.36 -9.90 -8.00
CA ALA A 19 -8.52 -10.23 -9.15
C ALA A 19 -9.08 -11.42 -9.95
N ALA A 20 -9.61 -12.44 -9.28
CA ALA A 20 -10.30 -13.57 -9.89
C ALA A 20 -11.60 -13.13 -10.59
N VAL A 21 -12.34 -12.20 -10.00
CA VAL A 21 -13.52 -11.57 -10.63
C VAL A 21 -13.12 -10.63 -11.80
N CYS A 22 -11.93 -10.02 -11.74
CA CYS A 22 -11.43 -9.09 -12.77
C CYS A 22 -10.86 -9.75 -14.03
N GLN A 23 -10.46 -11.04 -13.99
CA GLN A 23 -9.92 -11.77 -15.16
C GLN A 23 -10.99 -12.24 -16.18
N ARG A 24 -12.26 -11.85 -15.98
CA ARG A 24 -13.42 -11.89 -16.91
C ARG A 24 -14.00 -13.27 -17.27
N GLY A 25 -15.31 -13.37 -17.03
CA GLY A 25 -16.25 -13.59 -18.14
C GLY A 25 -16.73 -15.01 -18.42
N SER A 26 -16.41 -16.00 -17.59
CA SER A 26 -17.06 -17.31 -17.65
C SER A 26 -17.11 -17.95 -16.27
N SER A 27 -18.32 -18.39 -15.89
CA SER A 27 -18.58 -19.12 -14.64
C SER A 27 -17.70 -20.38 -14.49
N ASP A 28 -17.21 -20.95 -15.60
CA ASP A 28 -16.50 -22.23 -15.64
C ASP A 28 -15.00 -22.10 -15.30
N GLU A 29 -14.41 -20.91 -15.46
CA GLU A 29 -13.02 -20.66 -15.07
C GLU A 29 -12.87 -20.26 -13.59
N LEU A 30 -13.95 -19.80 -12.95
CA LEU A 30 -13.98 -19.53 -11.51
C LEU A 30 -13.74 -20.81 -10.72
N ASP A 31 -14.32 -21.93 -11.14
CA ASP A 31 -14.09 -23.24 -10.51
C ASP A 31 -12.66 -23.75 -10.76
N ASN A 32 -12.06 -23.49 -11.93
CA ASN A 32 -10.65 -23.86 -12.21
C ASN A 32 -9.62 -22.96 -11.50
N LEU A 33 -9.90 -21.67 -11.33
CA LEU A 33 -9.06 -20.74 -10.57
C LEU A 33 -9.22 -20.92 -9.05
N LEU A 34 -10.43 -21.25 -8.58
CA LEU A 34 -10.65 -21.75 -7.22
C LEU A 34 -9.91 -23.08 -7.01
N MET A 35 -9.92 -23.99 -7.99
CA MET A 35 -9.14 -25.24 -7.91
C MET A 35 -7.62 -24.97 -7.84
N ARG A 36 -7.09 -24.02 -8.63
CA ARG A 36 -5.69 -23.60 -8.55
C ARG A 36 -5.34 -22.82 -7.28
N ALA A 37 -6.27 -22.02 -6.74
CA ALA A 37 -6.11 -21.39 -5.42
C ALA A 37 -6.23 -22.42 -4.28
N THR A 38 -6.87 -23.57 -4.50
CA THR A 38 -6.96 -24.66 -3.54
C THR A 38 -5.75 -25.60 -3.53
N GLU A 39 -4.81 -25.46 -4.47
CA GLU A 39 -3.56 -26.23 -4.53
C GLU A 39 -2.40 -25.58 -3.75
N LEU A 40 -2.59 -24.41 -3.13
CA LEU A 40 -1.62 -23.78 -2.24
C LEU A 40 -2.22 -23.53 -0.85
N ASP A 41 -2.24 -24.62 -0.08
CA ASP A 41 -2.16 -24.77 1.37
C ASP A 41 -3.19 -24.09 2.34
N SER A 42 -3.81 -24.95 3.17
CA SER A 42 -4.39 -24.71 4.51
C SER A 42 -5.74 -23.99 4.75
N THR A 43 -6.56 -23.64 3.76
CA THR A 43 -7.91 -23.07 4.04
C THR A 43 -8.98 -24.13 4.40
N PRO A 44 -9.65 -24.05 5.57
CA PRO A 44 -10.66 -25.01 6.00
C PRO A 44 -11.90 -25.04 5.08
N VAL A 45 -12.46 -26.24 4.82
CA VAL A 45 -13.61 -26.47 3.92
C VAL A 45 -14.82 -25.58 4.25
N ARG A 46 -15.05 -25.25 5.53
CA ARG A 46 -16.13 -24.33 5.96
C ARG A 46 -15.94 -22.89 5.47
N VAL A 47 -14.69 -22.43 5.35
CA VAL A 47 -14.34 -21.11 4.80
C VAL A 47 -14.59 -21.08 3.29
N ARG A 48 -14.32 -22.19 2.59
CA ARG A 48 -14.59 -22.35 1.15
C ARG A 48 -16.09 -22.26 0.83
N ILE A 49 -16.93 -22.91 1.63
CA ILE A 49 -18.39 -22.87 1.48
C ILE A 49 -18.93 -21.46 1.78
N ARG A 50 -18.37 -20.79 2.79
CA ARG A 50 -18.74 -19.41 3.16
C ARG A 50 -18.39 -18.40 2.05
N LEU A 51 -17.17 -18.47 1.49
CA LEU A 51 -16.74 -17.63 0.37
C LEU A 51 -17.57 -17.86 -0.90
N LYS A 52 -17.90 -19.12 -1.24
CA LYS A 52 -18.81 -19.42 -2.37
C LYS A 52 -20.21 -18.84 -2.13
N ARG A 53 -20.72 -18.89 -0.90
CA ARG A 53 -22.05 -18.33 -0.55
C ARG A 53 -22.04 -16.80 -0.53
N GLU A 54 -20.99 -16.19 0.01
CA GLU A 54 -20.83 -14.72 0.06
C GLU A 54 -20.63 -14.13 -1.34
N ALA A 55 -19.86 -14.79 -2.21
CA ALA A 55 -19.72 -14.42 -3.63
C ALA A 55 -21.02 -14.58 -4.44
N HIS A 56 -21.85 -15.57 -4.10
CA HIS A 56 -23.15 -15.76 -4.73
C HIS A 56 -24.22 -14.77 -4.20
N LEU A 57 -24.10 -14.33 -2.94
CA LEU A 57 -24.99 -13.33 -2.34
C LEU A 57 -24.66 -11.90 -2.79
N THR A 58 -23.38 -11.58 -3.07
CA THR A 58 -22.98 -10.26 -3.63
C THR A 58 -23.52 -10.00 -5.04
N LEU A 59 -24.03 -11.03 -5.72
CA LEU A 59 -24.61 -10.93 -7.07
C LEU A 59 -26.11 -10.57 -7.08
N THR A 60 -26.74 -10.28 -5.95
CA THR A 60 -28.22 -10.11 -5.88
C THR A 60 -28.74 -8.69 -5.67
N HIS A 61 -27.89 -7.68 -5.52
CA HIS A 61 -28.31 -6.27 -5.58
C HIS A 61 -27.58 -5.56 -6.73
N ILE A 62 -28.26 -5.38 -7.87
CA ILE A 62 -27.76 -4.54 -8.96
C ILE A 62 -27.86 -3.09 -8.47
N MET A 63 -26.78 -2.57 -7.88
CA MET A 63 -26.65 -1.13 -7.64
C MET A 63 -26.70 -0.40 -9.00
N ASN A 64 -27.44 0.70 -9.07
CA ASN A 64 -27.55 1.44 -10.32
C ASN A 64 -26.30 2.30 -10.57
N ASP A 65 -26.03 2.64 -11.84
CA ASP A 65 -24.84 3.39 -12.24
C ASP A 65 -24.71 4.75 -11.52
N GLN A 66 -25.83 5.38 -11.21
CA GLN A 66 -25.88 6.68 -10.53
C GLN A 66 -25.45 6.58 -9.05
N GLN A 67 -25.86 5.51 -8.35
CA GLN A 67 -25.42 5.20 -7.00
C GLN A 67 -23.92 4.87 -6.96
N ALA A 68 -23.43 4.09 -7.93
CA ALA A 68 -22.01 3.77 -8.00
C ALA A 68 -21.15 5.00 -8.30
N LEU A 69 -21.66 5.96 -9.09
CA LEU A 69 -21.00 7.25 -9.31
C LEU A 69 -21.01 8.13 -8.05
N HIS A 70 -22.12 8.13 -7.31
CA HIS A 70 -22.19 8.83 -6.02
C HIS A 70 -21.12 8.32 -5.04
N LEU A 71 -20.94 6.99 -4.95
CA LEU A 71 -19.91 6.39 -4.10
C LEU A 71 -18.49 6.75 -4.53
N LEU A 72 -18.22 6.85 -5.83
CA LEU A 72 -16.94 7.32 -6.33
C LEU A 72 -16.67 8.76 -5.88
N ASN A 73 -17.65 9.65 -6.06
CA ASN A 73 -17.52 11.04 -5.62
C ASN A 73 -17.32 11.13 -4.10
N GLU A 74 -18.03 10.32 -3.32
CA GLU A 74 -17.89 10.25 -1.86
C GLU A 74 -16.49 9.77 -1.45
N LEU A 75 -15.97 8.71 -2.06
CA LEU A 75 -14.60 8.26 -1.85
C LEU A 75 -13.59 9.36 -2.17
N GLU A 76 -13.76 10.05 -3.29
CA GLU A 76 -12.87 11.15 -3.68
C GLU A 76 -12.91 12.31 -2.68
N LEU A 77 -14.10 12.69 -2.20
CA LEU A 77 -14.27 13.71 -1.16
C LEU A 77 -13.56 13.32 0.13
N ILE A 78 -13.66 12.07 0.57
CA ILE A 78 -12.95 11.58 1.76
C ILE A 78 -11.43 11.69 1.56
N LEU A 79 -10.91 11.24 0.41
CA LEU A 79 -9.48 11.29 0.10
C LEU A 79 -8.93 12.71 -0.13
N GLU A 80 -9.79 13.69 -0.38
CA GLU A 80 -9.43 15.10 -0.45
C GLU A 80 -9.51 15.77 0.93
N SER A 81 -10.50 15.39 1.75
CA SER A 81 -10.74 15.97 3.07
C SER A 81 -9.72 15.47 4.12
N ASP A 82 -9.27 14.23 4.00
CA ASP A 82 -8.28 13.62 4.89
C ASP A 82 -7.03 13.20 4.09
N PRO A 83 -6.06 14.12 3.89
CA PRO A 83 -4.83 13.82 3.15
C PRO A 83 -3.83 12.99 3.95
N LEU A 84 -4.09 12.73 5.23
CA LEU A 84 -3.19 12.04 6.15
C LEU A 84 -3.49 10.54 6.27
N ILE A 85 -4.49 10.03 5.51
CA ILE A 85 -4.86 8.62 5.53
C ILE A 85 -3.63 7.72 5.33
N ASP A 86 -3.36 6.87 6.31
CA ASP A 86 -2.16 6.02 6.35
C ASP A 86 -2.47 4.52 6.25
N GLU A 87 -3.73 4.12 6.47
CA GLU A 87 -4.19 2.73 6.40
C GLU A 87 -5.56 2.63 5.71
N VAL A 88 -5.70 1.64 4.80
CA VAL A 88 -6.99 1.25 4.21
C VAL A 88 -7.37 -0.15 4.68
N GLY A 89 -8.65 -0.34 5.01
CA GLY A 89 -9.22 -1.62 5.38
C GLY A 89 -10.51 -1.89 4.61
N PHE A 90 -10.78 -3.17 4.34
CA PHE A 90 -12.05 -3.61 3.76
C PHE A 90 -12.87 -4.29 4.84
N ILE A 91 -14.05 -3.75 5.09
CA ILE A 91 -14.83 -3.99 6.31
C ILE A 91 -16.16 -4.60 5.92
N HIS A 92 -16.57 -5.64 6.62
CA HIS A 92 -17.92 -6.18 6.44
C HIS A 92 -18.93 -5.21 7.09
N PRO A 93 -20.09 -4.90 6.46
CA PRO A 93 -21.09 -3.97 6.99
C PRO A 93 -21.42 -4.16 8.48
N SER A 94 -21.50 -5.43 8.92
CA SER A 94 -21.79 -5.76 10.33
C SER A 94 -20.72 -5.34 11.34
N GLN A 95 -19.55 -4.87 10.90
CA GLN A 95 -18.43 -4.45 11.76
C GLN A 95 -18.37 -2.91 11.89
N PHE A 96 -19.17 -2.15 11.14
CA PHE A 96 -19.17 -0.69 11.20
C PHE A 96 -19.62 -0.17 12.57
N ASP A 97 -20.64 -0.80 13.17
CA ASP A 97 -21.15 -0.42 14.49
C ASP A 97 -20.09 -0.61 15.58
N MET A 98 -19.36 -1.73 15.57
CA MET A 98 -18.26 -2.00 16.49
C MET A 98 -17.14 -0.95 16.39
N LEU A 99 -16.78 -0.56 15.17
CA LEU A 99 -15.75 0.46 14.94
C LEU A 99 -16.21 1.85 15.41
N ASN A 100 -17.50 2.13 15.35
CA ASN A 100 -18.06 3.38 15.86
C ASN A 100 -18.09 3.42 17.38
N GLU A 101 -18.44 2.32 18.04
CA GLU A 101 -18.39 2.18 19.50
C GLU A 101 -16.95 2.31 20.03
N GLU A 102 -15.98 1.62 19.41
CA GLU A 102 -14.57 1.70 19.80
C GLU A 102 -13.99 3.12 19.65
N ALA A 103 -14.39 3.85 18.61
CA ALA A 103 -13.97 5.23 18.41
C ALA A 103 -14.53 6.20 19.48
N CYS A 104 -15.74 5.94 19.99
CA CYS A 104 -16.35 6.74 21.05
C CYS A 104 -15.66 6.56 22.42
N HIS A 105 -15.08 5.39 22.68
CA HIS A 105 -14.38 5.09 23.94
C HIS A 105 -12.96 5.69 24.04
N LEU A 106 -12.43 6.29 22.97
CA LEU A 106 -11.11 6.95 22.96
C LEU A 106 -11.14 8.41 23.44
N LEU A 107 -12.33 8.98 23.67
CA LEU A 107 -12.48 10.30 24.30
C LEU A 107 -12.50 10.11 25.84
N PRO A 108 -11.69 10.84 26.61
CA PRO A 108 -11.76 10.76 28.06
C PRO A 108 -13.14 11.24 28.51
N SER A 109 -13.83 10.41 29.30
CA SER A 109 -15.07 10.79 29.98
C SER A 109 -14.79 11.92 30.96
N SER A 110 -14.96 13.16 30.50
CA SER A 110 -15.25 14.28 31.38
C SER A 110 -16.77 14.34 31.57
N ASP A 111 -17.18 14.09 32.81
CA ASP A 111 -18.48 14.26 33.47
C ASP A 111 -19.70 14.77 32.68
N ASP A 112 -20.83 14.15 33.02
CA ASP A 112 -22.20 14.67 33.07
C ASP A 112 -22.33 16.18 32.81
N THR A 113 -23.14 16.59 31.83
CA THR A 113 -24.45 17.24 32.04
C THR A 113 -25.09 17.59 30.68
N LEU A 114 -26.42 17.45 30.60
CA LEU A 114 -27.38 18.02 29.63
C LEU A 114 -27.54 17.34 28.26
N SER A 115 -28.48 16.39 28.29
CA SER A 115 -29.54 16.25 27.28
C SER A 115 -29.95 17.59 26.66
N SER A 116 -29.68 17.77 25.38
CA SER A 116 -30.47 18.66 24.53
C SER A 116 -30.72 17.97 23.19
N LYS A 117 -31.96 17.54 23.03
CA LYS A 117 -32.60 17.17 21.77
C LYS A 117 -32.28 18.23 20.72
N VAL A 118 -31.65 17.83 19.61
CA VAL A 118 -31.73 18.57 18.36
C VAL A 118 -32.48 17.69 17.37
N SER A 119 -33.66 18.21 17.07
CA SER A 119 -34.70 17.82 16.11
C SER A 119 -34.26 17.04 14.88
N ASP A 120 -34.98 15.94 14.68
CA ASP A 120 -35.45 15.40 13.41
C ASP A 120 -35.69 16.49 12.35
N ILE A 121 -35.02 16.38 11.21
CA ILE A 121 -35.47 16.70 9.85
C ILE A 121 -34.40 16.10 8.88
N ASP A 122 -34.89 15.31 7.92
CA ASP A 122 -34.22 14.66 6.77
C ASP A 122 -33.45 13.33 7.03
N ASP A 123 -34.23 12.24 7.13
CA ASP A 123 -33.79 10.90 7.59
C ASP A 123 -33.89 9.77 6.53
N ALA A 124 -33.85 10.08 5.23
CA ALA A 124 -33.92 9.06 4.17
C ALA A 124 -32.67 8.98 3.27
N SER A 125 -31.89 10.05 3.16
CA SER A 125 -30.67 10.10 2.34
C SER A 125 -29.37 9.84 3.13
N LYS A 126 -29.40 9.94 4.46
CA LYS A 126 -28.24 9.68 5.33
C LYS A 126 -27.94 8.19 5.56
N HIS A 127 -28.91 7.31 5.39
CA HIS A 127 -28.72 5.87 5.66
C HIS A 127 -27.90 5.11 4.61
N ILE A 128 -27.75 5.64 3.40
CA ILE A 128 -27.01 4.95 2.32
C ILE A 128 -25.50 5.32 2.35
N GLY A 129 -25.16 6.56 2.71
CA GLY A 129 -23.76 7.02 2.81
C GLY A 129 -23.04 6.54 4.07
N ALA A 130 -23.72 6.53 5.22
CA ALA A 130 -23.11 6.16 6.51
C ALA A 130 -22.68 4.69 6.61
N ALA A 131 -23.15 3.82 5.71
CA ALA A 131 -22.85 2.38 5.72
C ALA A 131 -21.73 1.97 4.74
N SER A 132 -21.27 2.87 3.87
CA SER A 132 -20.38 2.50 2.75
C SER A 132 -18.91 2.77 3.03
N PHE A 133 -18.61 3.87 3.73
CA PHE A 133 -17.26 4.28 4.09
C PHE A 133 -17.15 4.64 5.57
N TRP A 134 -16.00 4.36 6.16
CA TRP A 134 -15.66 4.75 7.53
C TRP A 134 -14.32 5.50 7.49
N ASN A 135 -14.27 6.72 8.01
CA ASN A 135 -13.03 7.51 8.08
C ASN A 135 -12.90 8.14 9.46
N LYS A 136 -11.93 7.65 10.26
CA LYS A 136 -11.55 8.18 11.58
C LYS A 136 -10.07 7.88 11.83
N ASP A 137 -9.40 8.73 12.59
CA ASP A 137 -7.99 8.57 12.97
C ASP A 137 -7.04 8.31 11.78
N HIS A 138 -7.30 8.95 10.63
CA HIS A 138 -6.55 8.76 9.39
C HIS A 138 -6.59 7.33 8.83
N LYS A 139 -7.64 6.58 9.15
CA LYS A 139 -7.88 5.23 8.63
C LYS A 139 -9.14 5.23 7.79
N LEU A 140 -9.05 4.60 6.62
CA LEU A 140 -10.18 4.47 5.69
C LEU A 140 -10.68 3.03 5.64
N GLY A 141 -11.92 2.84 6.05
CA GLY A 141 -12.70 1.64 5.88
C GLY A 141 -13.60 1.71 4.65
N ILE A 142 -13.55 0.71 3.79
CA ILE A 142 -14.45 0.57 2.63
C ILE A 142 -15.31 -0.68 2.85
N SER A 143 -16.63 -0.53 2.76
CA SER A 143 -17.55 -1.66 2.89
C SER A 143 -17.32 -2.68 1.77
N THR A 144 -17.31 -3.97 2.12
CA THR A 144 -17.17 -5.05 1.14
C THR A 144 -18.35 -5.13 0.17
N GLU A 145 -19.53 -4.62 0.55
CA GLU A 145 -20.73 -4.64 -0.31
C GLU A 145 -20.61 -3.70 -1.52
N VAL A 146 -19.98 -2.54 -1.33
CA VAL A 146 -19.87 -1.52 -2.38
C VAL A 146 -18.63 -1.70 -3.27
N LEU A 147 -17.73 -2.59 -2.89
CA LEU A 147 -16.39 -2.68 -3.47
C LEU A 147 -16.38 -3.00 -4.97
N PHE A 148 -17.23 -3.94 -5.42
CA PHE A 148 -17.27 -4.33 -6.82
C PHE A 148 -17.94 -3.26 -7.72
N PRO A 149 -19.13 -2.74 -7.39
CA PRO A 149 -19.74 -1.63 -8.14
C PRO A 149 -18.84 -0.39 -8.19
N LEU A 150 -18.22 -0.03 -7.05
CA LEU A 150 -17.29 1.08 -6.97
C LEU A 150 -16.06 0.87 -7.85
N TYR A 151 -15.47 -0.33 -7.85
CA TYR A 151 -14.36 -0.68 -8.74
C TYR A 151 -14.73 -0.54 -10.22
N GLN A 152 -15.88 -1.07 -10.64
CA GLN A 152 -16.31 -1.00 -12.03
C GLN A 152 -16.48 0.44 -12.50
N THR A 153 -17.17 1.27 -11.72
CA THR A 153 -17.39 2.69 -12.04
C THR A 153 -16.09 3.46 -12.06
N THR A 154 -15.22 3.28 -11.05
CA THR A 154 -13.91 3.93 -11.00
C THR A 154 -13.05 3.55 -12.20
N LYS A 155 -13.05 2.26 -12.58
CA LYS A 155 -12.31 1.78 -13.75
C LYS A 155 -12.83 2.38 -15.05
N HIS A 156 -14.14 2.45 -15.25
CA HIS A 156 -14.74 3.05 -16.44
C HIS A 156 -14.41 4.55 -16.53
N ALA A 157 -14.58 5.29 -15.44
CA ALA A 157 -14.21 6.71 -15.36
C ALA A 157 -12.72 6.91 -15.65
N PHE A 158 -11.84 6.13 -15.02
CA PHE A 158 -10.40 6.19 -15.24
C PHE A 158 -10.02 5.92 -16.70
N MET A 159 -10.60 4.90 -17.33
CA MET A 159 -10.31 4.58 -18.73
C MET A 159 -10.79 5.68 -19.68
N ALA A 160 -11.93 6.31 -19.39
CA ALA A 160 -12.41 7.46 -20.14
C ALA A 160 -11.47 8.66 -20.01
N ALA A 161 -11.05 9.00 -18.79
CA ALA A 161 -10.09 10.08 -18.53
C ALA A 161 -8.74 9.83 -19.22
N ILE A 162 -8.21 8.60 -19.17
CA ILE A 162 -6.97 8.22 -19.88
C ILE A 162 -7.09 8.37 -21.39
N LYS A 163 -8.24 8.00 -21.97
CA LYS A 163 -8.49 8.15 -23.40
C LYS A 163 -8.44 9.63 -23.80
N GLN A 164 -9.07 10.51 -23.01
CA GLN A 164 -9.04 11.95 -23.24
C GLN A 164 -7.62 12.51 -23.07
N TYR A 165 -6.91 12.11 -22.01
CA TYR A 165 -5.53 12.53 -21.77
C TYR A 165 -4.61 12.17 -22.93
N LYS A 166 -4.69 10.93 -23.44
CA LYS A 166 -3.89 10.49 -24.60
C LYS A 166 -4.21 11.30 -25.86
N ALA A 167 -5.50 11.53 -26.15
CA ALA A 167 -5.91 12.33 -27.29
C ALA A 167 -5.35 13.77 -27.22
N LEU A 168 -5.32 14.37 -26.04
CA LEU A 168 -4.74 15.70 -25.84
C LEU A 168 -3.21 15.70 -26.03
N VAL A 169 -2.52 14.66 -25.54
CA VAL A 169 -1.07 14.52 -25.72
C VAL A 169 -0.72 14.35 -27.20
N ASP A 170 -1.43 13.49 -27.92
CA ASP A 170 -1.19 13.25 -29.34
C ASP A 170 -1.42 14.52 -30.18
N ASN A 171 -2.44 15.31 -29.84
CA ASN A 171 -2.72 16.59 -30.50
C ASN A 171 -1.68 17.67 -30.19
N SER A 172 -1.14 17.69 -28.96
CA SER A 172 -0.11 18.67 -28.55
C SER A 172 1.24 18.50 -29.25
N CYS A 173 1.51 17.32 -29.83
CA CYS A 173 2.71 17.06 -30.63
C CYS A 173 2.65 17.69 -32.04
N ILE A 174 1.50 18.26 -32.45
CA ILE A 174 1.25 18.78 -33.81
C ILE A 174 1.17 20.32 -33.85
N GLU A 175 0.82 20.99 -32.75
CA GLU A 175 0.59 22.45 -32.73
C GLU A 175 1.41 23.16 -31.63
N ASP A 176 2.16 24.20 -32.03
CA ASP A 176 2.92 25.06 -31.13
C ASP A 176 2.00 25.88 -30.19
N SER A 177 1.93 25.42 -28.94
CA SER A 177 1.70 26.16 -27.68
C SER A 177 0.89 27.48 -27.75
N SER A 178 -0.44 27.36 -27.61
CA SER A 178 -1.30 28.46 -27.11
C SER A 178 -1.62 28.27 -25.62
N SER A 179 -1.69 29.36 -24.85
CA SER A 179 -1.86 29.33 -23.39
C SER A 179 -3.21 28.77 -22.89
N TYR A 180 -4.23 28.69 -23.76
CA TYR A 180 -5.53 28.09 -23.44
C TYR A 180 -5.51 26.56 -23.40
N SER A 181 -4.58 25.89 -24.09
CA SER A 181 -4.48 24.42 -24.09
C SER A 181 -3.89 23.86 -22.80
N ALA A 182 -3.05 24.65 -22.11
CA ALA A 182 -2.37 24.23 -20.88
C ALA A 182 -3.34 23.99 -19.72
N SER A 183 -4.36 24.83 -19.54
CA SER A 183 -5.35 24.69 -18.46
C SER A 183 -6.27 23.49 -18.64
N SER A 184 -6.66 23.20 -19.88
CA SER A 184 -7.44 22.01 -20.24
C SER A 184 -6.64 20.73 -20.02
N HIS A 185 -5.37 20.71 -20.44
CA HIS A 185 -4.49 19.56 -20.20
C HIS A 185 -4.24 19.32 -18.70
N ASP A 186 -4.05 20.39 -17.90
CA ASP A 186 -3.90 20.28 -16.45
C ASP A 186 -5.15 19.71 -15.77
N ASN A 187 -6.35 20.09 -16.20
CA ASN A 187 -7.59 19.55 -15.64
C ASN A 187 -7.75 18.05 -15.92
N VAL A 188 -7.49 17.61 -17.16
CA VAL A 188 -7.58 16.18 -17.52
C VAL A 188 -6.47 15.38 -16.83
N GLU A 189 -5.27 15.93 -16.68
CA GLU A 189 -4.20 15.29 -15.92
C GLU A 189 -4.57 15.12 -14.44
N ASN A 190 -5.12 16.16 -13.81
CA ASN A 190 -5.60 16.11 -12.43
C ASN A 190 -6.68 15.04 -12.27
N GLU A 191 -7.61 14.94 -13.21
CA GLU A 191 -8.66 13.92 -13.22
C GLU A 191 -8.08 12.50 -13.30
N VAL A 192 -7.11 12.28 -14.20
CA VAL A 192 -6.37 11.02 -14.28
C VAL A 192 -5.68 10.69 -12.96
N MET A 193 -5.10 11.70 -12.28
CA MET A 193 -4.43 11.52 -10.99
C MET A 193 -5.40 11.22 -9.84
N LYS A 194 -6.61 11.78 -9.85
CA LYS A 194 -7.66 11.48 -8.86
C LYS A 194 -8.22 10.07 -9.05
N LEU A 195 -8.66 9.75 -10.26
CA LEU A 195 -9.26 8.46 -10.59
C LEU A 195 -8.25 7.31 -10.49
N SER A 196 -6.99 7.53 -10.86
CA SER A 196 -5.95 6.50 -10.66
C SER A 196 -5.65 6.26 -9.18
N ARG A 197 -5.73 7.28 -8.31
CA ARG A 197 -5.60 7.08 -6.86
C ARG A 197 -6.73 6.20 -6.34
N ALA A 198 -7.98 6.57 -6.62
CA ALA A 198 -9.14 5.77 -6.20
C ALA A 198 -9.05 4.34 -6.71
N LEU A 199 -8.72 4.15 -8.00
CA LEU A 199 -8.58 2.83 -8.61
C LEU A 199 -7.49 1.98 -7.97
N LEU A 200 -6.34 2.58 -7.59
CA LEU A 200 -5.24 1.86 -6.95
C LEU A 200 -5.53 1.47 -5.50
N LEU A 201 -6.43 2.17 -4.81
CA LEU A 201 -6.92 1.75 -3.48
C LEU A 201 -7.89 0.57 -3.57
N LEU A 202 -8.61 0.44 -4.69
CA LEU A 202 -9.54 -0.67 -4.93
C LEU A 202 -8.85 -1.87 -5.60
N SER A 203 -7.81 -1.63 -6.40
CA SER A 203 -7.11 -2.63 -7.20
C SER A 203 -5.62 -2.25 -7.36
N CYS A 204 -4.80 -2.64 -6.38
CA CYS A 204 -3.37 -2.31 -6.32
C CYS A 204 -2.55 -2.76 -7.54
N ASP A 205 -2.95 -3.83 -8.23
CA ASP A 205 -2.20 -4.39 -9.37
C ASP A 205 -2.61 -3.83 -10.73
N PHE A 206 -3.35 -2.72 -10.76
CA PHE A 206 -3.76 -2.08 -12.00
C PHE A 206 -2.60 -1.32 -12.67
N GLY A 207 -1.76 -2.03 -13.43
CA GLY A 207 -0.53 -1.51 -14.02
C GLY A 207 -0.70 -0.23 -14.87
N THR A 208 -1.82 -0.10 -15.61
CA THR A 208 -2.10 1.11 -16.40
C THR A 208 -2.26 2.35 -15.52
N ALA A 209 -2.84 2.23 -14.32
CA ALA A 209 -2.95 3.33 -13.38
C ALA A 209 -1.58 3.77 -12.91
N TRP A 210 -0.74 2.85 -12.41
CA TRP A 210 0.65 3.16 -12.04
C TRP A 210 1.44 3.83 -13.18
N HIS A 211 1.32 3.29 -14.39
CA HIS A 211 2.03 3.86 -15.55
C HIS A 211 1.55 5.27 -15.91
N SER A 212 0.23 5.52 -15.87
CA SER A 212 -0.32 6.85 -16.13
C SER A 212 0.19 7.90 -15.15
N ARG A 213 0.32 7.54 -13.87
CA ARG A 213 0.89 8.40 -12.83
C ARG A 213 2.36 8.69 -13.09
N LYS A 214 3.17 7.68 -13.46
CA LYS A 214 4.57 7.88 -13.85
C LYS A 214 4.69 8.88 -15.00
N LEU A 215 3.83 8.77 -16.00
CA LEU A 215 3.82 9.69 -17.15
C LEU A 215 3.47 11.14 -16.72
N ALA A 216 2.39 11.33 -15.96
CA ALA A 216 1.97 12.65 -15.48
C ALA A 216 3.04 13.31 -14.59
N VAL A 217 3.55 12.59 -13.58
CA VAL A 217 4.55 13.11 -12.64
C VAL A 217 5.88 13.39 -13.32
N SER A 218 6.28 12.57 -14.32
CA SER A 218 7.52 12.79 -15.07
C SER A 218 7.50 14.08 -15.88
N LYS A 219 6.35 14.53 -16.41
CA LYS A 219 6.29 15.78 -17.18
C LYS A 219 6.68 17.01 -16.36
N LYS A 220 6.25 17.03 -15.09
CA LYS A 220 6.38 18.22 -14.22
C LYS A 220 7.59 18.17 -13.30
N HIS A 221 8.14 16.98 -13.03
CA HIS A 221 9.33 16.76 -12.19
C HIS A 221 9.34 17.48 -10.82
N ARG A 222 8.18 17.81 -10.25
CA ARG A 222 8.10 18.49 -8.94
C ARG A 222 8.32 17.48 -7.81
N LEU A 223 9.22 17.80 -6.88
CA LEU A 223 9.51 16.96 -5.71
C LEU A 223 8.26 16.65 -4.88
N SER A 224 7.34 17.61 -4.72
CA SER A 224 6.09 17.41 -3.96
C SER A 224 5.23 16.29 -4.54
N MET A 225 5.14 16.17 -5.87
CA MET A 225 4.40 15.07 -6.51
C MET A 225 5.09 13.73 -6.29
N LEU A 226 6.41 13.67 -6.35
CA LEU A 226 7.16 12.45 -6.06
C LEU A 226 6.96 12.00 -4.61
N MET A 227 6.92 12.93 -3.64
CA MET A 227 6.63 12.60 -2.25
C MET A 227 5.19 12.06 -2.08
N TYR A 228 4.23 12.63 -2.80
CA TYR A 228 2.87 12.12 -2.83
C TYR A 228 2.78 10.69 -3.39
N GLU A 229 3.59 10.35 -4.41
CA GLU A 229 3.65 8.98 -4.93
C GLU A 229 4.22 7.98 -3.90
N LEU A 230 5.17 8.39 -3.04
CA LEU A 230 5.63 7.57 -1.92
C LEU A 230 4.54 7.37 -0.87
N GLN A 231 3.73 8.39 -0.59
CA GLN A 231 2.59 8.29 0.32
C GLN A 231 1.52 7.35 -0.24
N LEU A 232 1.09 7.55 -1.48
CA LEU A 232 0.09 6.69 -2.13
C LEU A 232 0.53 5.22 -2.16
N SER A 233 1.78 4.95 -2.53
CA SER A 233 2.28 3.57 -2.55
C SER A 233 2.43 2.98 -1.14
N ALA A 234 2.69 3.80 -0.10
CA ALA A 234 2.70 3.33 1.28
C ALA A 234 1.27 2.95 1.72
N LEU A 235 0.29 3.79 1.36
CA LEU A 235 -1.12 3.54 1.62
C LEU A 235 -1.58 2.23 0.95
N VAL A 236 -1.19 1.98 -0.30
CA VAL A 236 -1.46 0.70 -0.98
C VAL A 236 -0.79 -0.49 -0.25
N LEU A 237 0.45 -0.32 0.20
CA LEU A 237 1.18 -1.36 0.91
C LEU A 237 0.60 -1.66 2.30
N SER A 238 -0.17 -0.74 2.89
CA SER A 238 -0.84 -0.97 4.18
C SER A 238 -1.78 -2.18 4.11
N TYR A 239 -2.57 -2.31 3.05
CA TYR A 239 -3.52 -3.42 2.86
C TYR A 239 -2.98 -4.52 1.92
N ALA A 240 -2.06 -4.18 1.01
CA ALA A 240 -1.46 -5.10 0.04
C ALA A 240 0.08 -5.13 0.16
N PRO A 241 0.65 -5.64 1.28
CA PRO A 241 2.08 -5.56 1.59
C PRO A 241 3.00 -6.29 0.60
N LYS A 242 2.45 -7.18 -0.22
CA LYS A 242 3.15 -7.96 -1.25
C LYS A 242 2.88 -7.48 -2.68
N CYS A 243 2.27 -6.30 -2.88
CA CYS A 243 2.03 -5.74 -4.21
C CYS A 243 3.35 -5.34 -4.90
N GLU A 244 3.71 -6.01 -6.00
CA GLU A 244 4.95 -5.73 -6.73
C GLU A 244 4.91 -4.38 -7.44
N HIS A 245 3.75 -3.98 -7.96
CA HIS A 245 3.60 -2.70 -8.64
C HIS A 245 3.89 -1.52 -7.70
N ALA A 246 3.40 -1.58 -6.45
CA ALA A 246 3.67 -0.58 -5.43
C ALA A 246 5.18 -0.49 -5.12
N TRP A 247 5.84 -1.62 -4.84
CA TRP A 247 7.29 -1.65 -4.60
C TRP A 247 8.10 -1.14 -5.80
N SER A 248 7.73 -1.56 -7.02
CA SER A 248 8.36 -1.10 -8.25
C SER A 248 8.17 0.42 -8.47
N HIS A 249 6.99 0.94 -8.15
CA HIS A 249 6.70 2.37 -8.22
C HIS A 249 7.53 3.17 -7.21
N ARG A 250 7.67 2.70 -5.97
CA ARG A 250 8.56 3.31 -4.97
C ARG A 250 9.99 3.40 -5.45
N ARG A 251 10.54 2.29 -5.99
CA ARG A 251 11.90 2.28 -6.55
C ARG A 251 12.06 3.28 -7.69
N TRP A 252 11.05 3.42 -8.54
CA TRP A 252 11.04 4.44 -9.59
C TRP A 252 11.09 5.86 -9.00
N VAL A 253 10.25 6.16 -8.00
CA VAL A 253 10.26 7.48 -7.33
C VAL A 253 11.62 7.80 -6.72
N ILE A 254 12.19 6.85 -5.96
CA ILE A 254 13.50 7.02 -5.30
C ILE A 254 14.61 7.25 -6.34
N LYS A 255 14.58 6.52 -7.46
CA LYS A 255 15.49 6.77 -8.60
C LYS A 255 15.32 8.18 -9.18
N SER A 256 14.08 8.68 -9.26
CA SER A 256 13.80 10.02 -9.81
C SER A 256 14.26 11.17 -8.91
N ILE A 257 14.29 10.98 -7.59
CA ILE A 257 14.78 11.98 -6.63
C ILE A 257 16.28 11.86 -6.34
N ALA A 258 16.89 10.70 -6.62
CA ALA A 258 18.30 10.47 -6.42
C ALA A 258 19.13 11.52 -7.16
N GLY A 259 20.08 12.15 -6.47
CA GLY A 259 20.93 13.22 -7.02
C GLY A 259 20.29 14.61 -7.15
N ARG A 260 18.99 14.75 -6.82
CA ARG A 260 18.26 16.05 -6.89
C ARG A 260 17.74 16.52 -5.54
N CYS A 261 17.70 15.63 -4.56
CA CYS A 261 17.09 15.87 -3.26
C CYS A 261 18.14 15.81 -2.15
N SER A 262 18.34 16.93 -1.45
CA SER A 262 19.24 17.00 -0.29
C SER A 262 18.77 16.15 0.89
N THR A 263 17.47 15.85 0.96
CA THR A 263 16.86 15.04 2.04
C THR A 263 16.76 13.55 1.69
N LEU A 264 17.48 13.07 0.66
CA LEU A 264 17.45 11.67 0.26
C LEU A 264 17.72 10.73 1.43
N GLN A 265 18.68 11.05 2.30
CA GLN A 265 19.02 10.20 3.45
C GLN A 265 17.85 10.01 4.43
N ASN A 266 17.15 11.09 4.77
CA ASN A 266 15.94 11.02 5.59
C ASN A 266 14.82 10.20 4.91
N ILE A 267 14.75 10.24 3.57
CA ILE A 267 13.79 9.43 2.81
C ILE A 267 14.18 7.95 2.91
N LEU A 268 15.45 7.59 2.74
CA LEU A 268 15.92 6.20 2.86
C LEU A 268 15.68 5.63 4.27
N GLU A 269 15.86 6.43 5.31
CA GLU A 269 15.53 6.05 6.69
C GLU A 269 14.04 5.73 6.85
N LYS A 270 13.17 6.62 6.35
CA LYS A 270 11.70 6.38 6.35
C LYS A 270 11.31 5.16 5.52
N GLU A 271 11.98 4.91 4.39
CA GLU A 271 11.76 3.70 3.58
C GLU A 271 12.15 2.43 4.35
N SER A 272 13.26 2.49 5.07
CA SER A 272 13.74 1.39 5.91
C SER A 272 12.75 1.06 7.03
N GLU A 273 12.25 2.09 7.73
CA GLU A 273 11.19 1.96 8.74
C GLU A 273 9.89 1.40 8.17
N LEU A 274 9.50 1.81 6.96
CA LEU A 274 8.32 1.26 6.30
C LEU A 274 8.47 -0.24 6.04
N VAL A 275 9.63 -0.68 5.53
CA VAL A 275 9.89 -2.12 5.31
C VAL A 275 9.81 -2.89 6.63
N GLU A 276 10.38 -2.35 7.69
CA GLU A 276 10.34 -2.95 9.04
C GLU A 276 8.89 -3.12 9.52
N LYS A 277 8.07 -2.06 9.45
CA LYS A 277 6.64 -2.10 9.81
C LYS A 277 5.88 -3.15 8.98
N ILE A 278 6.17 -3.25 7.68
CA ILE A 278 5.52 -4.23 6.79
C ILE A 278 5.98 -5.66 7.09
N ALA A 279 7.27 -5.86 7.37
CA ALA A 279 7.83 -7.18 7.69
C ALA A 279 7.23 -7.73 9.00
N GLU A 280 6.96 -6.86 9.97
CA GLU A 280 6.30 -7.22 11.24
C GLU A 280 4.87 -7.72 10.99
N ARG A 281 4.11 -6.99 10.16
CA ARG A 281 2.70 -7.29 9.86
C ARG A 281 2.55 -8.46 8.88
N SER A 282 3.54 -8.67 8.00
CA SER A 282 3.48 -9.66 6.91
C SER A 282 4.70 -10.58 6.94
N LYS A 283 4.55 -11.73 7.60
CA LYS A 283 5.59 -12.75 7.67
C LYS A 283 6.05 -13.19 6.28
N MET A 284 7.35 -13.47 6.16
CA MET A 284 8.01 -13.93 4.92
C MET A 284 7.78 -12.98 3.73
N ASN A 285 7.87 -11.68 3.96
CA ASN A 285 7.75 -10.68 2.90
C ASN A 285 9.10 -10.41 2.22
N TYR A 286 9.49 -11.32 1.33
CA TYR A 286 10.70 -11.17 0.52
C TYR A 286 10.70 -9.88 -0.31
N ARG A 287 9.54 -9.38 -0.78
CA ARG A 287 9.47 -8.17 -1.60
C ARG A 287 9.90 -6.92 -0.82
N ALA A 288 9.46 -6.81 0.43
CA ALA A 288 9.85 -5.70 1.31
C ALA A 288 11.35 -5.75 1.63
N TRP A 289 11.88 -6.91 2.00
CA TRP A 289 13.31 -7.09 2.23
C TRP A 289 14.17 -6.88 0.98
N ASN A 290 13.68 -7.27 -0.20
CA ASN A 290 14.35 -7.03 -1.47
C ASN A 290 14.38 -5.52 -1.79
N HIS A 291 13.32 -4.77 -1.47
CA HIS A 291 13.32 -3.31 -1.54
C HIS A 291 14.38 -2.71 -0.60
N ARG A 292 14.43 -3.12 0.67
CA ARG A 292 15.43 -2.64 1.64
C ARG A 292 16.87 -2.96 1.20
N ASN A 293 17.11 -4.15 0.66
CA ASN A 293 18.38 -4.53 0.03
C ASN A 293 18.76 -3.60 -1.13
N TRP A 294 17.79 -3.27 -1.99
CA TRP A 294 18.01 -2.34 -3.11
C TRP A 294 18.36 -0.92 -2.62
N LEU A 295 17.82 -0.45 -1.50
CA LEU A 295 18.15 0.87 -0.94
C LEU A 295 19.62 1.02 -0.56
N VAL A 296 20.32 -0.08 -0.25
CA VAL A 296 21.73 -0.06 0.18
C VAL A 296 22.64 0.62 -0.86
N SER A 297 22.29 0.59 -2.15
CA SER A 297 23.06 1.29 -3.19
C SER A 297 22.95 2.82 -3.12
N TYR A 298 22.01 3.37 -2.35
CA TYR A 298 21.77 4.81 -2.20
C TYR A 298 22.20 5.34 -0.81
N MET A 299 22.47 4.44 0.13
CA MET A 299 22.83 4.80 1.51
C MET A 299 24.27 5.31 1.61
N SER A 300 24.50 6.23 2.55
CA SER A 300 25.86 6.59 2.98
C SER A 300 26.48 5.46 3.81
N GLY A 301 27.81 5.45 3.95
CA GLY A 301 28.50 4.47 4.81
C GLY A 301 28.02 4.52 6.27
N GLU A 302 27.73 5.73 6.78
CA GLU A 302 27.16 5.91 8.12
C GLU A 302 25.78 5.25 8.27
N GLN A 303 24.90 5.43 7.29
CA GLN A 303 23.58 4.78 7.30
C GLN A 303 23.67 3.27 7.18
N VAL A 304 24.60 2.74 6.38
CA VAL A 304 24.84 1.29 6.28
C VAL A 304 25.25 0.71 7.64
N LEU A 305 26.15 1.39 8.36
CA LEU A 305 26.54 1.00 9.72
C LEU A 305 25.38 1.10 10.71
N HIS A 306 24.56 2.16 10.62
CA HIS A 306 23.37 2.31 11.44
C HIS A 306 22.36 1.18 11.20
N GLU A 307 22.07 0.84 9.94
CA GLU A 307 21.18 -0.27 9.56
C GLU A 307 21.70 -1.62 10.06
N LEU A 308 23.00 -1.86 10.01
CA LEU A 308 23.60 -3.11 10.51
C LEU A 308 23.39 -3.24 12.02
N LYS A 309 23.57 -2.15 12.78
CA LYS A 309 23.31 -2.13 14.23
C LYS A 309 21.82 -2.30 14.52
N LYS A 310 20.97 -1.54 13.83
CA LYS A 310 19.51 -1.54 14.00
C LYS A 310 18.91 -2.92 13.74
N THR A 311 19.30 -3.58 12.66
CA THR A 311 18.74 -4.89 12.27
C THR A 311 19.24 -6.06 13.12
N ARG A 312 20.19 -5.85 14.03
CA ARG A 312 20.72 -6.92 14.89
C ARG A 312 19.69 -7.38 15.92
N SER A 313 18.94 -6.44 16.52
CA SER A 313 17.84 -6.76 17.43
C SER A 313 16.72 -7.51 16.71
N TRP A 314 16.36 -7.07 15.49
CA TRP A 314 15.36 -7.74 14.66
C TRP A 314 15.73 -9.18 14.38
N ALA A 315 16.94 -9.42 13.87
CA ALA A 315 17.41 -10.77 13.54
C ALA A 315 17.53 -11.67 14.78
N GLY A 316 17.89 -11.12 15.94
CA GLY A 316 17.90 -11.86 17.21
C GLY A 316 16.51 -12.31 17.66
N LEU A 317 15.46 -11.53 17.38
CA LEU A 317 14.06 -11.91 17.65
C LEU A 317 13.48 -12.83 16.56
N HIS A 318 13.95 -12.68 15.33
CA HIS A 318 13.43 -13.36 14.14
C HIS A 318 14.49 -14.26 13.51
N VAL A 319 15.02 -15.21 14.28
CA VAL A 319 16.15 -16.07 13.87
C VAL A 319 15.86 -16.89 12.61
N ALA A 320 14.59 -17.19 12.32
CA ALA A 320 14.17 -17.91 11.13
C ALA A 320 13.91 -17.00 9.89
N ASP A 321 14.09 -15.68 9.99
CA ASP A 321 13.91 -14.75 8.88
C ASP A 321 15.19 -14.63 8.05
N ASN A 322 15.39 -15.57 7.13
CA ASN A 322 16.52 -15.58 6.19
C ASN A 322 16.59 -14.29 5.35
N SER A 323 15.46 -13.63 5.08
CA SER A 323 15.47 -12.37 4.31
C SER A 323 16.18 -11.24 5.08
N CYS A 324 16.06 -11.24 6.42
CA CYS A 324 16.81 -10.33 7.28
C CYS A 324 18.31 -10.62 7.26
N PHE A 325 18.72 -11.88 7.42
CA PHE A 325 20.15 -12.27 7.35
C PHE A 325 20.77 -12.00 5.97
N HIS A 326 20.01 -12.20 4.89
CA HIS A 326 20.44 -11.80 3.54
C HIS A 326 20.67 -10.28 3.46
N TYR A 327 19.79 -9.47 4.06
CA TYR A 327 19.99 -8.03 4.15
C TYR A 327 21.24 -7.64 4.95
N ARG A 328 21.45 -8.26 6.12
CA ARG A 328 22.66 -8.05 6.93
C ARG A 328 23.93 -8.38 6.15
N ARG A 329 23.95 -9.50 5.41
CA ARG A 329 25.06 -9.86 4.52
C ARG A 329 25.32 -8.78 3.48
N ARG A 330 24.26 -8.22 2.85
CA ARG A 330 24.42 -7.13 1.87
C ARG A 330 25.04 -5.88 2.50
N LEU A 331 24.65 -5.52 3.72
CA LEU A 331 25.25 -4.39 4.46
C LEU A 331 26.74 -4.64 4.73
N MET A 332 27.11 -5.82 5.22
CA MET A 332 28.51 -6.19 5.47
C MET A 332 29.36 -6.12 4.20
N LEU A 333 28.84 -6.64 3.08
CA LEU A 333 29.51 -6.53 1.77
C LEU A 333 29.68 -5.07 1.33
N ARG A 334 28.67 -4.23 1.55
CA ARG A 334 28.72 -2.80 1.22
C ARG A 334 29.80 -2.06 2.05
N ILE A 335 29.94 -2.39 3.34
CA ILE A 335 31.00 -1.84 4.21
C ILE A 335 32.39 -2.23 3.69
N LEU A 336 32.56 -3.49 3.28
CA LEU A 336 33.82 -3.97 2.68
C LEU A 336 34.12 -3.30 1.32
N GLU A 337 33.10 -2.99 0.52
CA GLU A 337 33.26 -2.22 -0.72
C GLU A 337 33.77 -0.80 -0.44
N ASP A 338 33.22 -0.11 0.58
CA ASP A 338 33.66 1.24 0.97
C ASP A 338 35.11 1.25 1.49
N SER A 339 35.53 0.19 2.19
CA SER A 339 36.87 0.10 2.77
C SER A 339 37.98 0.05 1.74
N LYS A 340 37.71 -0.55 0.57
CA LYS A 340 38.66 -0.63 -0.55
C LYS A 340 38.97 0.74 -1.16
N ILE A 341 38.12 1.73 -0.91
CA ILE A 341 38.22 3.08 -1.48
C ILE A 341 38.80 4.07 -0.45
N GLY A 342 38.77 3.73 0.85
CA GLY A 342 39.22 4.57 1.97
C GLY A 342 40.65 4.31 2.49
N PRO A 343 41.13 5.12 3.44
CA PRO A 343 42.47 4.99 4.03
C PRO A 343 42.64 3.72 4.87
N VAL A 344 43.88 3.23 4.95
CA VAL A 344 44.28 1.93 5.53
C VAL A 344 43.89 1.74 7.01
N GLN A 345 43.69 2.82 7.78
CA GLN A 345 43.26 2.72 9.19
C GLN A 345 41.89 2.07 9.37
N ASN A 346 41.01 2.10 8.37
CA ASN A 346 39.66 1.52 8.47
C ASN A 346 39.64 -0.01 8.44
N TYR A 347 40.72 -0.68 8.02
CA TYR A 347 40.71 -2.14 7.83
C TYR A 347 40.68 -2.93 9.14
N VAL A 348 41.33 -2.42 10.20
CA VAL A 348 41.38 -3.11 11.50
C VAL A 348 39.99 -3.12 12.16
N ASP A 349 39.31 -1.97 12.14
CA ASP A 349 37.94 -1.81 12.66
C ASP A 349 36.93 -2.69 11.89
N ILE A 350 37.11 -2.80 10.57
CA ILE A 350 36.24 -3.63 9.73
C ILE A 350 36.46 -5.12 9.99
N ASN A 351 37.70 -5.58 10.11
CA ASN A 351 37.97 -6.99 10.45
C ASN A 351 37.33 -7.37 11.78
N GLN A 352 37.47 -6.51 12.79
CA GLN A 352 36.81 -6.71 14.08
C GLN A 352 35.28 -6.78 13.94
N LEU A 353 34.67 -5.87 13.18
CA LEU A 353 33.23 -5.89 12.92
C LEU A 353 32.77 -7.19 12.24
N TRP A 354 33.56 -7.73 11.31
CA TRP A 354 33.28 -9.01 10.65
C TRP A 354 33.41 -10.20 11.61
N GLU A 355 34.44 -10.23 12.44
CA GLU A 355 34.62 -11.25 13.48
C GLU A 355 33.42 -11.24 14.45
N GLU A 356 33.04 -10.08 14.97
CA GLU A 356 31.89 -9.91 15.89
C GLU A 356 30.55 -10.35 15.26
N GLU A 357 30.35 -10.15 13.96
CA GLU A 357 29.15 -10.58 13.26
C GLU A 357 29.14 -12.10 13.01
N LEU A 358 30.29 -12.69 12.67
CA LEU A 358 30.41 -14.13 12.45
C LEU A 358 30.29 -14.93 13.75
N GLU A 359 30.94 -14.47 14.84
CA GLU A 359 30.81 -15.07 16.17
C GLU A 359 29.35 -15.05 16.65
N TRP A 360 28.64 -13.94 16.40
CA TRP A 360 27.23 -13.83 16.73
C TRP A 360 26.35 -14.77 15.91
N ASN A 361 26.61 -14.91 14.61
CA ASN A 361 25.90 -15.88 13.78
C ASN A 361 26.17 -17.32 14.25
N GLU A 362 27.40 -17.66 14.61
CA GLU A 362 27.75 -18.96 15.18
C GLU A 362 26.98 -19.22 16.48
N MET A 363 26.91 -18.22 17.37
CA MET A 363 26.13 -18.30 18.60
C MET A 363 24.65 -18.58 18.31
N LEU A 364 24.04 -17.87 17.35
CA LEU A 364 22.64 -18.08 16.99
C LEU A 364 22.38 -19.48 16.43
N ILE A 365 23.25 -19.99 15.55
CA ILE A 365 23.13 -21.34 14.99
C ILE A 365 23.20 -22.39 16.11
N LYS A 366 24.12 -22.22 17.07
CA LYS A 366 24.24 -23.12 18.23
C LYS A 366 23.03 -23.08 19.14
N LEU A 367 22.41 -21.91 19.34
CA LEU A 367 21.25 -21.75 20.21
C LEU A 367 19.93 -22.20 19.59
N TYR A 368 19.78 -22.05 18.27
CA TYR A 368 18.51 -22.23 17.55
C TYR A 368 18.57 -23.32 16.48
N VAL A 369 19.10 -24.49 16.85
CA VAL A 369 19.27 -25.64 15.95
C VAL A 369 17.99 -25.96 15.16
N GLY A 370 18.13 -26.11 13.85
CA GLY A 370 17.06 -26.39 12.90
C GLY A 370 16.34 -25.15 12.34
N ARG A 371 16.80 -23.93 12.66
CA ARG A 371 16.25 -22.66 12.13
C ARG A 371 17.16 -22.00 11.09
N GLU A 372 18.34 -22.54 10.85
CA GLU A 372 19.39 -22.07 9.94
C GLU A 372 19.10 -22.21 8.41
N LYS A 373 17.84 -22.19 7.96
CA LYS A 373 17.48 -22.40 6.54
C LYS A 373 17.57 -21.16 5.64
#